data_AF-A0AAV9ER56-F1
#
_entry.id   AF-A0AAV9ER56-F1
#
_cell.length_a   1.000
_cell.length_b   1.000
_cell.length_c   1.000
_cell.angle_alpha   90.00
_cell.angle_beta   90.00
_cell.angle_gamma   90.00
#
_symmetry.space_group_name_H-M   'P 1'
#
loop_
_entity.id
_entity.type
_entity.pdbx_description
1 polymer ?
#
loop_
_entity_poly.entity_id
_entity_poly.type
_entity_poly.pdbx_seq_one_letter_code
_entity_poly.pdbx_strand_id
1 'polypeptide(L)'
;MAGSGARLLVLAALVLSLATTARSLRFDLQSGHTKCVSEDIKMEAMTVGKYGVVNPSEGQPLPDSHKITVRVTSPYGNSIHFGENVESGNFAFTATEAGDYLACFWAGEHTPAVTVPVEFEWKTGVAAKDWGNVAKKGQIDVMELELKKLMDTVQSIHDEMFYLRER
;
A
#
# COMPACT_ATOMS: atom_id res chain seq x y z
N MET A 1 33.40 22.48 37.80
CA MET A 1 32.01 22.00 37.66
C MET A 1 31.38 22.25 36.28
N ALA A 2 31.94 23.08 35.40
CA ALA A 2 31.35 23.39 34.07
C ALA A 2 31.46 22.27 33.01
N GLY A 3 32.40 21.32 33.13
CA GLY A 3 32.66 20.31 32.09
C GLY A 3 31.72 19.09 32.09
N SER A 4 31.02 18.82 33.20
CA SER A 4 30.16 17.64 33.31
C SER A 4 28.79 17.84 32.65
N GLY A 5 28.25 19.06 32.70
CA GLY A 5 26.97 19.40 32.07
C GLY A 5 27.05 19.41 30.54
N ALA A 6 28.15 19.91 29.98
CA ALA A 6 28.38 19.92 28.53
C ALA A 6 28.47 18.49 27.96
N ARG A 7 29.11 17.55 28.69
CA ARG A 7 29.18 16.14 28.28
C ARG A 7 27.81 15.46 28.32
N LEU A 8 26.98 15.75 29.33
CA LEU A 8 25.61 15.23 29.40
C LEU A 8 24.74 15.74 28.24
N LEU A 9 24.85 17.03 27.89
CA LEU A 9 24.10 17.62 26.79
C LEU A 9 24.50 17.05 25.43
N VAL A 10 25.80 16.84 25.21
CA VAL A 10 26.31 16.20 23.98
C VAL A 10 25.83 14.76 23.89
N LEU A 11 25.87 14.00 24.98
CA LEU A 11 25.35 12.62 25.01
C LEU A 11 23.84 12.59 24.76
N ALA A 12 23.06 13.49 25.35
CA ALA A 12 21.62 13.59 25.13
C ALA A 12 21.28 13.92 23.66
N ALA A 13 22.00 14.89 23.07
CA ALA A 13 21.83 15.23 21.65
C ALA A 13 22.20 14.05 20.72
N LEU A 14 23.25 13.30 21.06
CA LEU A 14 23.65 12.11 20.31
C LEU A 14 22.55 11.02 20.38
N VAL A 15 22.00 10.79 21.57
CA VAL A 15 20.91 9.81 21.78
C VAL A 15 19.63 10.22 21.04
N LEU A 16 19.26 11.51 21.04
CA LEU A 16 18.12 11.99 20.25
C LEU A 16 18.37 11.87 18.74
N SER A 17 19.60 12.03 18.26
CA SER A 17 19.94 11.85 16.84
C SER A 17 19.87 10.40 16.39
N LEU A 18 20.06 9.45 17.31
CA LEU A 18 19.97 8.01 17.09
C LEU A 18 18.52 7.49 17.21
N ALA A 19 17.58 8.31 17.67
CA ALA A 19 16.16 7.97 17.67
C ALA A 19 15.65 7.97 16.22
N THR A 20 15.86 6.83 15.54
CA THR A 20 15.34 6.60 14.19
C THR A 20 13.82 6.76 14.21
N THR A 21 13.30 7.71 13.43
CA THR A 21 11.87 7.76 13.14
C THR A 21 11.51 6.51 12.35
N ALA A 22 10.77 5.58 12.96
CA ALA A 22 10.22 4.44 12.23
C ALA A 22 9.24 4.97 11.16
N ARG A 23 9.48 4.61 9.90
CA ARG A 23 8.70 5.10 8.74
C ARG A 23 7.74 4.06 8.17
N SER A 24 7.74 2.84 8.71
CA SER A 24 7.03 1.69 8.15
C SER A 24 6.76 0.65 9.25
N LEU A 25 5.61 -0.03 9.15
CA LEU A 25 5.22 -1.15 9.98
C LEU A 25 5.61 -2.45 9.26
N ARG A 26 6.17 -3.41 9.98
CA ARG A 26 6.38 -4.77 9.48
C ARG A 26 5.73 -5.77 10.40
N PHE A 27 5.00 -6.71 9.82
CA PHE A 27 4.35 -7.78 10.57
C PHE A 27 4.29 -9.07 9.76
N ASP A 28 4.32 -10.19 10.45
CA ASP A 28 4.17 -11.52 9.86
C ASP A 28 2.71 -11.91 9.77
N LEU A 29 2.25 -12.33 8.59
CA LEU A 29 0.90 -12.80 8.32
C LEU A 29 0.92 -14.30 8.04
N GLN A 30 0.29 -15.09 8.91
CA GLN A 30 0.22 -16.55 8.72
C GLN A 30 -0.88 -16.93 7.73
N SER A 31 -0.69 -18.03 6.99
CA SER A 31 -1.71 -18.62 6.12
C SER A 31 -3.06 -18.75 6.82
N GLY A 32 -4.14 -18.31 6.16
CA GLY A 32 -5.50 -18.35 6.69
C GLY A 32 -5.81 -17.29 7.77
N HIS A 33 -4.84 -16.46 8.18
CA HIS A 33 -5.05 -15.43 9.19
C HIS A 33 -5.28 -14.04 8.60
N THR A 34 -5.91 -13.20 9.42
CA THR A 34 -6.18 -11.79 9.17
C THR A 34 -5.42 -10.91 10.15
N LYS A 35 -4.85 -9.81 9.68
CA LYS A 35 -4.34 -8.73 10.55
C LYS A 35 -4.86 -7.39 10.05
N CYS A 36 -5.28 -6.52 10.97
CA CYS A 36 -5.77 -5.19 10.65
C CYS A 36 -4.98 -4.11 11.40
N VAL A 37 -4.77 -2.98 10.75
CA VAL A 37 -4.24 -1.74 11.33
C VAL A 37 -5.38 -0.72 11.32
N SER A 38 -5.54 0.00 12.42
CA SER A 38 -6.54 1.07 12.58
C SER A 38 -5.83 2.40 12.71
N GLU A 39 -6.35 3.42 12.05
CA GLU A 39 -5.89 4.81 12.15
C GLU A 39 -7.11 5.73 12.31
N ASP A 40 -7.09 6.59 13.32
CA ASP A 40 -8.09 7.66 13.48
C ASP A 40 -7.75 8.83 12.54
N ILE A 41 -8.57 9.02 11.52
CA ILE A 41 -8.34 9.99 10.46
C ILE A 41 -9.36 11.11 10.55
N LYS A 42 -8.88 12.35 10.43
CA LYS A 42 -9.73 13.53 10.38
C LYS A 42 -10.40 13.66 9.01
N MET A 43 -11.62 14.19 9.00
CA MET A 43 -12.32 14.58 7.77
C MET A 43 -11.44 15.50 6.92
N GLU A 44 -11.53 15.35 5.60
CA GLU A 44 -10.77 16.06 4.57
C GLU A 44 -9.24 15.83 4.60
N ALA A 45 -8.75 14.94 5.48
CA ALA A 45 -7.33 14.59 5.48
C ALA A 45 -7.00 13.66 4.30
N MET A 46 -6.02 14.07 3.49
CA MET A 46 -5.42 13.19 2.48
C MET A 46 -4.65 12.07 3.17
N THR A 47 -4.90 10.85 2.72
CA THR A 47 -4.33 9.63 3.27
C THR A 47 -3.76 8.78 2.16
N VAL A 48 -2.57 8.22 2.40
CA VAL A 48 -1.89 7.33 1.48
C VAL A 48 -1.38 6.12 2.24
N GLY A 49 -1.39 4.98 1.57
CA GLY A 49 -0.74 3.79 2.10
C GLY A 49 -0.05 2.99 1.02
N LYS A 50 1.06 2.37 1.39
CA LYS A 50 1.81 1.43 0.55
C LYS A 50 2.03 0.16 1.32
N TYR A 51 1.75 -0.97 0.69
CA TYR A 51 1.99 -2.28 1.27
C TYR A 51 2.73 -3.18 0.29
N GLY A 52 3.47 -4.15 0.83
CA GLY A 52 4.18 -5.14 0.03
C GLY A 52 4.65 -6.31 0.86
N VAL A 53 4.69 -7.47 0.23
CA VAL A 53 5.31 -8.68 0.77
C VAL A 53 6.81 -8.51 0.69
N VAL A 54 7.51 -8.76 1.80
CA VAL A 54 8.98 -8.71 1.85
C VAL A 54 9.51 -10.01 1.25
N ASN A 55 10.20 -9.90 0.12
CA ASN A 55 10.81 -11.06 -0.52
C ASN A 55 12.16 -11.41 0.14
N PRO A 56 12.30 -12.59 0.77
CA PRO A 56 13.56 -13.00 1.39
C PRO A 56 14.64 -13.36 0.36
N SER A 57 14.26 -13.65 -0.89
CA SER A 57 15.17 -14.06 -1.97
C SER A 57 15.22 -12.98 -3.06
N GLU A 58 16.23 -12.11 -2.99
CA GLU A 58 16.43 -11.08 -4.02
C GLU A 58 16.55 -11.68 -5.42
N GLY A 59 15.75 -11.16 -6.37
CA GLY A 59 15.80 -11.53 -7.78
C GLY A 59 14.99 -12.78 -8.18
N GLN A 60 14.35 -13.47 -7.23
CA GLN A 60 13.42 -14.57 -7.53
C GLN A 60 11.97 -14.10 -7.37
N PRO A 61 11.05 -14.49 -8.28
CA PRO A 61 9.64 -14.18 -8.10
C PRO A 61 9.08 -14.85 -6.83
N LEU A 62 8.20 -14.15 -6.12
CA LEU A 62 7.48 -14.75 -5.00
C LEU A 62 6.54 -15.84 -5.53
N PRO A 63 6.43 -16.99 -4.85
CA PRO A 63 5.45 -17.99 -5.23
C PRO A 63 4.04 -17.47 -4.91
N ASP A 64 3.03 -17.98 -5.63
CA ASP A 64 1.64 -17.54 -5.46
C ASP A 64 1.13 -17.66 -4.01
N SER A 65 1.71 -18.58 -3.23
CA SER A 65 1.38 -18.78 -1.82
C SER A 65 1.75 -17.62 -0.88
N HIS A 66 2.52 -16.66 -1.37
CA HIS A 66 2.93 -15.47 -0.61
C HIS A 66 2.12 -14.23 -0.99
N LYS A 67 1.17 -14.35 -1.93
CA LYS A 67 0.26 -13.26 -2.27
C LYS A 67 -0.70 -12.97 -1.13
N ILE A 68 -1.02 -11.70 -0.96
CA ILE A 68 -1.93 -11.21 0.07
C ILE A 68 -3.13 -10.53 -0.57
N THR A 69 -4.25 -10.55 0.16
CA THR A 69 -5.43 -9.77 -0.18
C THR A 69 -5.54 -8.66 0.87
N VAL A 70 -5.89 -7.44 0.44
CA VAL A 70 -5.92 -6.24 1.26
C VAL A 70 -7.22 -5.50 1.05
N ARG A 71 -7.84 -5.01 2.13
CA ARG A 71 -8.97 -4.08 2.06
C ARG A 71 -8.82 -2.94 3.03
N VAL A 72 -9.12 -1.74 2.55
CA VAL A 72 -9.21 -0.54 3.37
C VAL A 72 -10.67 -0.13 3.47
N THR A 73 -11.16 0.11 4.69
CA THR A 73 -12.55 0.51 4.93
C THR A 73 -12.67 1.81 5.71
N SER A 74 -13.73 2.57 5.43
CA SER A 74 -14.10 3.76 6.21
C SER A 74 -14.72 3.38 7.57
N PRO A 75 -14.89 4.35 8.49
CA PRO A 75 -15.53 4.12 9.79
C PRO A 75 -16.94 3.53 9.70
N TYR A 76 -17.66 3.79 8.60
CA TYR A 76 -18.99 3.21 8.34
C TYR A 76 -18.96 1.90 7.54
N GLY A 77 -17.78 1.33 7.32
CA GLY A 77 -17.60 0.04 6.64
C GLY A 77 -17.57 0.10 5.11
N ASN A 78 -17.55 1.30 4.51
CA ASN A 78 -17.43 1.45 3.07
C ASN A 78 -16.03 0.99 2.60
N SER A 79 -15.96 0.16 1.56
CA SER A 79 -14.69 -0.29 0.99
C SER A 79 -14.07 0.82 0.13
N ILE A 80 -12.90 1.31 0.54
CA ILE A 80 -12.14 2.38 -0.13
C ILE A 80 -11.13 1.79 -1.11
N HIS A 81 -10.47 0.72 -0.70
CA HIS A 81 -9.47 0.01 -1.51
C HIS A 81 -9.65 -1.48 -1.36
N PHE A 82 -9.42 -2.21 -2.45
CA PHE A 82 -9.40 -3.66 -2.47
C PHE A 82 -8.32 -4.13 -3.44
N GLY A 83 -7.37 -4.94 -2.94
CA GLY A 83 -6.37 -5.62 -3.76
C GLY A 83 -6.42 -7.11 -3.46
N GLU A 84 -6.63 -7.93 -4.47
CA GLU A 84 -6.83 -9.38 -4.30
C GLU A 84 -5.66 -10.17 -4.87
N ASN A 85 -5.09 -11.07 -4.06
CA ASN A 85 -3.96 -11.93 -4.43
C ASN A 85 -2.81 -11.15 -5.09
N VAL A 86 -2.37 -10.08 -4.43
CA VAL A 86 -1.30 -9.20 -4.88
C VAL A 86 -0.04 -9.35 -4.03
N GLU A 87 1.12 -9.06 -4.59
CA GLU A 87 2.39 -8.99 -3.84
C GLU A 87 2.61 -7.63 -3.19
N SER A 88 2.07 -6.56 -3.79
CA SER A 88 2.19 -5.20 -3.29
C SER A 88 1.09 -4.32 -3.87
N GLY A 89 0.93 -3.13 -3.31
CA GLY A 89 0.00 -2.14 -3.82
C GLY A 89 0.08 -0.83 -3.05
N ASN A 90 -0.68 0.14 -3.53
CA ASN A 90 -0.82 1.45 -2.91
C ASN A 90 -2.26 1.95 -3.01
N PHE A 91 -2.68 2.71 -2.00
CA PHE A 91 -3.96 3.41 -2.01
C PHE A 91 -3.76 4.87 -1.66
N ALA A 92 -4.66 5.72 -2.15
CA ALA A 92 -4.71 7.13 -1.80
C ALA A 92 -6.18 7.58 -1.79
N PHE A 93 -6.58 8.30 -0.75
CA PHE A 93 -7.92 8.85 -0.65
C PHE A 93 -7.91 10.13 0.19
N THR A 94 -8.96 10.93 0.08
CA THR A 94 -9.25 12.01 1.02
C THR A 94 -10.41 11.56 1.88
N ALA A 95 -10.25 11.61 3.20
CA ALA A 95 -11.28 11.15 4.13
C ALA A 95 -12.55 11.99 4.00
N THR A 96 -13.68 11.33 3.71
CA THR A 96 -15.00 11.96 3.67
C THR A 96 -15.66 12.03 5.04
N GLU A 97 -15.10 11.32 6.02
CA GLU A 97 -15.65 11.09 7.36
C GLU A 97 -14.48 11.15 8.35
N ALA A 98 -14.76 11.52 9.60
CA ALA A 98 -13.77 11.42 10.67
C ALA A 98 -13.97 10.11 11.45
N GLY A 99 -12.87 9.49 11.89
CA GLY A 99 -12.89 8.31 12.76
C GLY A 99 -11.94 7.22 12.32
N ASP A 100 -12.19 5.99 12.80
CA ASP A 100 -11.31 4.84 12.59
C ASP A 100 -11.45 4.24 11.19
N TYR A 101 -10.39 4.39 10.39
CA TYR A 101 -10.23 3.67 9.13
C TYR A 101 -9.42 2.40 9.40
N LEU A 102 -9.77 1.31 8.72
CA LEU A 102 -9.11 0.01 8.89
C LEU A 102 -8.42 -0.41 7.59
N ALA A 103 -7.17 -0.86 7.68
CA ALA A 103 -6.50 -1.61 6.62
C ALA A 103 -6.29 -3.06 7.10
N CYS A 104 -7.02 -3.99 6.49
CA CYS A 104 -6.95 -5.41 6.81
C CYS A 104 -6.22 -6.19 5.70
N PHE A 105 -5.42 -7.16 6.12
CA PHE A 105 -4.55 -7.99 5.30
C PHE A 105 -4.86 -9.46 5.59
N TRP A 106 -4.97 -10.26 4.54
CA TRP A 106 -5.28 -11.70 4.61
C TRP A 106 -4.31 -12.49 3.75
N ALA A 107 -3.81 -13.61 4.28
CA ALA A 107 -3.03 -14.57 3.52
C ALA A 107 -3.91 -15.77 3.13
N GLY A 108 -3.72 -16.28 1.92
CA GLY A 108 -4.35 -17.52 1.48
C GLY A 108 -4.03 -18.68 2.43
N GLU A 109 -4.98 -19.60 2.56
CA GLU A 109 -4.74 -20.83 3.32
C GLU A 109 -3.93 -21.81 2.48
N HIS A 110 -2.79 -22.26 3.03
CA HIS A 110 -1.86 -23.14 2.35
C HIS A 110 -1.44 -24.30 3.25
N THR A 111 -1.20 -25.46 2.64
CA THR A 111 -0.64 -26.65 3.29
C THR A 111 0.61 -27.08 2.52
N PRO A 112 1.82 -27.00 3.10
CA PRO A 112 2.13 -26.56 4.47
C PRO A 112 1.87 -25.07 4.71
N ALA A 113 1.66 -24.70 5.98
CA ALA A 113 1.41 -23.31 6.37
C ALA A 113 2.63 -22.42 6.05
N VAL A 114 2.35 -21.23 5.53
CA VAL A 114 3.35 -20.22 5.14
C VAL A 114 3.20 -18.99 6.04
N THR A 115 4.31 -18.33 6.33
CA THR A 115 4.32 -17.02 6.98
C THR A 115 4.80 -15.97 5.99
N VAL A 116 3.97 -14.96 5.75
CA VAL A 116 4.19 -13.90 4.78
C VAL A 116 4.56 -12.61 5.51
N PRO A 117 5.84 -12.17 5.48
CA PRO A 117 6.23 -10.90 6.06
C PRO A 117 5.68 -9.75 5.20
N VAL A 118 4.88 -8.88 5.80
CA VAL A 118 4.27 -7.73 5.13
C VAL A 118 4.89 -6.45 5.67
N GLU A 119 5.29 -5.58 4.77
CA GLU A 119 5.66 -4.21 5.04
C GLU A 119 4.50 -3.27 4.67
N PHE A 120 4.19 -2.32 5.55
CA PHE A 120 3.08 -1.41 5.41
C PHE A 120 3.42 -0.01 5.92
N GLU A 121 3.23 0.98 5.06
CA GLU A 121 3.37 2.41 5.36
C GLU A 121 1.98 3.06 5.26
N TRP A 122 1.54 3.75 6.32
CA TRP A 122 0.30 4.53 6.35
C TRP A 122 0.64 5.97 6.73
N LYS A 123 0.27 6.93 5.89
CA LYS A 123 0.49 8.36 6.13
C LYS A 123 -0.79 9.16 5.91
N THR A 124 -1.02 10.13 6.80
CA THR A 124 -2.20 10.98 6.82
C THR A 124 -1.82 12.45 6.92
N GLY A 125 -2.62 13.33 6.32
CA GLY A 125 -2.46 14.79 6.40
C GLY A 125 -1.15 15.28 5.80
N VAL A 126 -0.41 16.10 6.56
CA VAL A 126 0.86 16.69 6.09
C VAL A 126 1.91 15.62 5.72
N ALA A 127 1.89 14.46 6.39
CA ALA A 127 2.80 13.36 6.10
C ALA A 127 2.50 12.69 4.74
N ALA A 128 1.25 12.80 4.25
CA ALA A 128 0.83 12.29 2.94
C ALA A 128 1.13 13.28 1.79
N LYS A 129 1.49 14.53 2.08
CA LYS A 129 1.61 15.61 1.09
C LYS A 129 2.68 15.33 0.02
N ASP A 130 3.80 14.72 0.42
CA ASP A 130 4.90 14.38 -0.50
C ASP A 130 4.56 13.23 -1.46
N TRP A 131 3.53 12.43 -1.14
CA TRP A 131 3.04 11.34 -1.98
C TRP A 131 2.12 11.80 -3.12
N GLY A 132 1.57 13.02 -3.05
CA GLY A 132 0.65 13.55 -4.06
C GLY A 132 1.24 13.62 -5.48
N ASN A 133 2.56 13.70 -5.61
CA ASN A 133 3.25 13.67 -6.90
C ASN A 133 3.41 12.25 -7.49
N VAL A 134 3.38 11.21 -6.65
CA VAL A 134 3.50 9.79 -7.05
C VAL A 134 2.12 9.17 -7.31
N ALA A 135 1.12 9.50 -6.48
CA ALA A 135 -0.25 9.02 -6.64
C ALA A 135 -0.89 9.48 -7.96
N LYS A 136 -0.63 10.73 -8.38
CA LYS A 136 -1.05 11.23 -9.70
C LYS A 136 -0.45 10.40 -10.83
N LYS A 137 0.80 9.95 -10.72
CA LYS A 137 1.44 9.15 -11.76
C LYS A 137 0.88 7.72 -11.79
N GLY A 138 0.73 7.07 -10.65
CA GLY A 138 0.26 5.68 -10.57
C GLY A 138 -1.21 5.48 -10.95
N GLN A 139 -2.12 6.37 -10.54
CA GLN A 139 -3.53 6.28 -10.95
C GLN A 139 -3.74 6.65 -12.43
N ILE A 140 -2.97 7.61 -12.96
CA ILE A 140 -3.00 7.93 -14.39
C ILE A 140 -2.48 6.75 -15.22
N ASP A 141 -1.43 6.07 -14.78
CA ASP A 141 -0.84 4.93 -15.51
C ASP A 141 -1.80 3.71 -15.57
N VAL A 142 -2.50 3.40 -14.47
CA VAL A 142 -3.53 2.35 -14.45
C VAL A 142 -4.72 2.72 -15.35
N MET A 143 -5.19 3.96 -15.30
CA MET A 143 -6.28 4.43 -16.18
C MET A 143 -5.86 4.48 -17.66
N GLU A 144 -4.62 4.85 -17.96
CA GLU A 144 -4.04 4.83 -19.31
C GLU A 144 -3.97 3.40 -19.86
N LEU A 145 -3.58 2.43 -19.02
CA LEU A 145 -3.58 1.01 -19.38
C LEU A 145 -4.99 0.49 -19.69
N GLU A 146 -5.99 0.85 -18.88
CA GLU A 146 -7.39 0.49 -19.13
C GLU A 146 -7.93 1.12 -20.42
N LEU A 147 -7.62 2.39 -20.67
CA LEU A 147 -7.98 3.08 -21.93
C LEU A 147 -7.32 2.43 -23.15
N LYS A 148 -6.05 2.04 -23.03
CA LYS A 148 -5.34 1.34 -24.11
C LYS A 148 -5.99 0.00 -24.44
N LYS A 149 -6.37 -0.77 -23.41
CA LYS A 149 -7.09 -2.05 -23.60
C LYS A 149 -8.43 -1.86 -24.32
N LEU A 150 -9.16 -0.80 -24.00
CA LEU A 150 -10.41 -0.44 -24.71
C LEU A 150 -10.14 -0.07 -26.17
N MET A 151 -9.10 0.72 -26.45
CA MET A 151 -8.72 1.08 -27.83
C MET A 151 -8.31 -0.15 -28.65
N ASP A 152 -7.50 -1.04 -28.08
CA ASP A 152 -7.07 -2.27 -28.75
C ASP A 152 -8.27 -3.18 -29.06
N THR A 153 -9.26 -3.22 -28.16
CA THR A 153 -10.51 -3.96 -28.38
C THR A 153 -11.33 -3.35 -29.53
N VAL A 154 -11.47 -2.02 -29.56
CA VAL A 154 -12.18 -1.32 -30.65
C VAL A 154 -11.49 -1.54 -31.99
N GLN A 155 -10.16 -1.48 -32.02
CA GLN A 155 -9.38 -1.73 -33.23
C GLN A 155 -9.56 -3.17 -33.73
N SER A 156 -9.51 -4.15 -32.83
CA SER A 156 -9.76 -5.55 -33.19
C SER A 156 -11.16 -5.76 -33.78
N ILE A 157 -12.18 -5.11 -33.21
CA ILE A 157 -13.55 -5.16 -33.75
C ILE A 157 -13.62 -4.47 -35.11
N HIS A 158 -12.96 -3.32 -35.26
CA HIS A 158 -12.91 -2.58 -36.52
C HIS A 158 -12.29 -3.43 -37.63
N ASP A 159 -11.14 -4.05 -37.37
CA ASP A 159 -10.44 -4.88 -38.35
C ASP A 159 -11.27 -6.11 -38.75
N GLU A 160 -11.98 -6.73 -37.79
CA GLU A 160 -12.89 -7.84 -38.06
C GLU A 160 -14.11 -7.42 -38.90
N MET A 161 -14.68 -6.25 -38.62
CA MET A 161 -15.77 -5.65 -39.42
C MET A 161 -15.33 -5.33 -40.85
N PHE A 162 -14.11 -4.84 -41.04
CA PHE A 162 -13.54 -4.61 -42.37
C PHE A 162 -13.27 -5.91 -43.12
N TYR A 163 -12.69 -6.90 -42.45
CA TYR A 163 -12.47 -8.23 -43.02
C TYR A 163 -13.78 -8.90 -43.49
N LEU A 164 -14.87 -8.75 -42.74
CA LEU A 164 -16.19 -9.25 -43.12
C LEU A 164 -16.82 -8.48 -44.30
N ARG A 165 -16.48 -7.20 -44.49
CA ARG A 165 -16.98 -6.37 -45.61
C ARG A 165 -16.27 -6.66 -46.93
N GLU A 166 -15.02 -7.09 -46.91
CA GLU A 166 -14.26 -7.44 -48.13
C GLU A 166 -14.58 -8.84 -48.67
N ARG A 167 -15.45 -9.59 -48.01
CA ARG A 167 -16.01 -10.87 -48.46
C ARG A 167 -17.41 -10.69 -49.06
#